data_AF-A0A963YZI3-F1
#
_entry.id   AF-A0A963YZI3-F1
#
_cell.length_a   1.000
_cell.length_b   1.000
_cell.length_c   1.000
_cell.angle_alpha   90.00
_cell.angle_beta   90.00
_cell.angle_gamma   90.00
#
_symmetry.space_group_name_H-M   'P 1'
#
loop_
_entity.id
_entity.type
_entity.pdbx_description
1 polymer ?
#
loop_
_entity_poly.entity_id
_entity_poly.type
_entity_poly.pdbx_seq_one_letter_code
_entity_poly.pdbx_strand_id
1 'polypeptide(L)'
;MSDAEARAKLVEALYFGCWYDSGHYLHRVGGSKLYDPLTGMPWTTALMDTGLLKNGNHKDIPDGRVWWTCGGKSVKAQDLWYAFFWWDRSIDKRGNSNSGFYVRGFDWPKAKEAFDFACQQFPRVISRQKYQLVLQDAERGSAAIEAMPLPTVAATEGE
;
A
#
# COMPACT_ATOMS: atom_id res chain seq x y z
N MET A 1 2.79 28.24 -9.92
CA MET A 1 3.14 26.94 -9.30
C MET A 1 3.42 25.99 -10.44
N SER A 2 4.59 25.36 -10.46
CA SER A 2 4.93 24.41 -11.52
C SER A 2 4.18 23.09 -11.32
N ASP A 3 3.87 22.37 -12.41
CA ASP A 3 3.25 21.04 -12.34
C ASP A 3 4.04 20.05 -11.48
N ALA A 4 5.37 20.24 -11.38
CA ALA A 4 6.25 19.44 -10.54
C ALA A 4 6.00 19.67 -9.04
N GLU A 5 5.79 20.92 -8.60
CA GLU A 5 5.47 21.25 -7.21
C GLU A 5 4.06 20.79 -6.82
N ALA A 6 3.11 20.88 -7.76
CA ALA A 6 1.75 20.36 -7.56
C ALA A 6 1.74 18.83 -7.45
N ARG A 7 2.53 18.12 -8.27
CA ARG A 7 2.75 16.67 -8.15
C ARG A 7 3.44 16.29 -6.84
N ALA A 8 4.47 17.03 -6.43
CA ALA A 8 5.16 16.75 -5.15
C ALA A 8 4.23 16.87 -3.94
N LYS A 9 3.18 17.71 -4.01
CA LYS A 9 2.12 17.78 -2.99
C LYS A 9 1.12 16.62 -3.01
N LEU A 10 1.05 15.86 -4.10
CA LEU A 10 0.08 14.78 -4.29
C LEU A 10 0.66 13.39 -4.04
N VAL A 11 1.98 13.23 -4.16
CA VAL A 11 2.64 11.94 -3.95
C VAL A 11 2.87 11.70 -2.47
N GLU A 12 2.32 10.60 -1.97
CA GLU A 12 2.37 10.23 -0.55
C GLU A 12 2.67 8.75 -0.42
N ALA A 13 3.55 8.39 0.52
CA ALA A 13 3.79 7.02 0.91
C ALA A 13 3.68 6.88 2.44
N LEU A 14 2.94 5.87 2.85
CA LEU A 14 2.79 5.45 4.23
C LEU A 14 3.32 4.03 4.39
N TYR A 15 3.77 3.71 5.60
CA TYR A 15 4.22 2.40 5.97
C TYR A 15 3.37 1.86 7.12
N PHE A 16 2.75 0.69 6.93
CA PHE A 16 2.12 -0.06 8.00
C PHE A 16 3.07 -1.16 8.47
N GLY A 17 3.26 -1.26 9.77
CA GLY A 17 3.98 -2.37 10.39
C GLY A 17 4.72 -1.95 11.64
N CYS A 18 5.71 -2.75 12.05
CA CYS A 18 6.56 -2.42 13.19
C CYS A 18 7.60 -1.36 12.79
N TRP A 19 7.88 -0.37 13.63
CA TRP A 19 8.86 0.69 13.31
C TRP A 19 10.18 0.56 14.09
N TYR A 20 10.14 0.70 15.41
CA TYR A 20 11.27 0.43 16.33
C TYR A 20 11.03 -0.85 17.13
N ASP A 21 9.83 -0.97 17.67
CA ASP A 21 9.41 -2.06 18.54
C ASP A 21 8.23 -2.82 17.92
N SER A 22 7.88 -3.93 18.56
CA SER A 22 6.70 -4.72 18.19
C SER A 22 5.42 -3.90 18.31
N GLY A 23 4.53 -4.07 17.33
CA GLY A 23 3.24 -3.40 17.23
C GLY A 23 3.05 -2.79 15.86
N HIS A 24 1.92 -3.10 15.22
CA HIS A 24 1.62 -2.60 13.89
C HIS A 24 0.86 -1.28 13.96
N TYR A 25 1.44 -0.26 13.33
CA TYR A 25 0.83 1.05 13.20
C TYR A 25 1.05 1.55 11.78
N LEU A 26 0.25 2.53 11.36
CA LEU A 26 0.50 3.28 10.16
C LEU A 26 1.47 4.42 10.47
N HIS A 27 2.47 4.61 9.63
CA HIS A 27 3.55 5.58 9.80
C HIS A 27 3.68 6.45 8.56
N ARG A 28 3.89 7.75 8.76
CA ARG A 28 4.40 8.63 7.71
C ARG A 28 5.90 8.41 7.51
N VAL A 29 6.43 8.95 6.42
CA VAL A 29 7.87 9.14 6.24
C VAL A 29 8.43 9.87 7.47
N GLY A 30 9.53 9.35 8.03
CA GLY A 30 10.10 9.81 9.30
C GLY A 30 9.59 9.10 10.55
N GLY A 31 8.55 8.27 10.44
CA GLY A 31 8.13 7.34 11.49
C GLY A 31 7.02 7.82 12.43
N SER A 32 6.48 9.02 12.22
CA SER A 32 5.34 9.52 13.01
C SER A 32 4.12 8.62 12.81
N LYS A 33 3.49 8.19 13.90
CA LYS A 33 2.31 7.33 13.87
C LYS A 33 1.08 8.09 13.37
N LEU A 34 0.25 7.38 12.63
CA LEU A 34 -1.12 7.71 12.26
C LEU A 34 -2.03 6.74 13.00
N TYR A 35 -2.92 7.28 13.83
CA TYR A 35 -3.90 6.48 14.56
C TYR A 35 -5.10 6.13 13.68
N ASP A 36 -5.44 7.03 12.75
CA ASP A 36 -6.50 6.84 11.77
C ASP A 36 -5.92 6.83 10.35
N PRO A 37 -6.46 5.99 9.44
CA PRO A 37 -6.17 6.09 8.01
C PRO A 37 -6.49 7.48 7.47
N LEU A 38 -5.75 7.91 6.45
CA LEU A 38 -6.01 9.19 5.80
C LEU A 38 -7.35 9.17 5.06
N THR A 39 -7.99 10.34 4.98
CA THR A 39 -9.22 10.52 4.22
C THR A 39 -9.04 10.04 2.77
N GLY A 40 -9.95 9.19 2.30
CA GLY A 40 -9.92 8.64 0.95
C GLY A 40 -9.06 7.38 0.78
N MET A 41 -8.39 6.92 1.84
CA MET A 41 -7.72 5.62 1.85
C MET A 41 -8.75 4.49 1.87
N PRO A 42 -8.67 3.49 0.97
CA PRO A 42 -9.74 2.49 0.81
C PRO A 42 -9.65 1.34 1.82
N TRP A 43 -8.58 1.24 2.62
CA TRP A 43 -8.38 0.16 3.58
C TRP A 43 -8.47 0.66 5.02
N THR A 44 -9.14 -0.12 5.86
CA THR A 44 -9.12 0.06 7.31
C THR A 44 -7.87 -0.56 7.90
N THR A 45 -7.47 -0.13 9.10
CA THR A 45 -6.34 -0.72 9.84
C THR A 45 -6.47 -2.24 9.99
N ALA A 46 -7.69 -2.76 10.19
CA ALA A 46 -7.95 -4.20 10.29
C ALA A 46 -7.64 -4.96 8.98
N LEU A 47 -7.96 -4.36 7.82
CA LEU A 47 -7.61 -4.93 6.52
C LEU A 47 -6.09 -4.91 6.28
N MET A 48 -5.41 -3.85 6.70
CA MET A 48 -3.95 -3.73 6.62
C MET A 48 -3.24 -4.79 7.49
N ASP A 49 -3.71 -4.97 8.72
CA ASP A 49 -3.09 -5.87 9.71
C ASP A 49 -3.22 -7.34 9.34
N THR A 50 -4.38 -7.78 8.88
CA THR A 50 -4.59 -9.21 8.65
C THR A 50 -5.34 -9.55 7.37
N GLY A 51 -6.19 -8.66 6.87
CA GLY A 51 -7.09 -8.96 5.76
C GLY A 51 -6.37 -9.24 4.43
N LEU A 52 -5.41 -8.40 4.05
CA LEU A 52 -4.82 -8.46 2.69
C LEU A 52 -4.05 -9.76 2.42
N LEU A 53 -3.24 -10.24 3.37
CA LEU A 53 -2.45 -11.47 3.20
C LEU A 53 -3.25 -12.74 3.49
N LYS A 54 -4.11 -12.73 4.52
CA LYS A 54 -4.90 -13.91 4.89
C LYS A 54 -5.96 -14.22 3.82
N ASN A 55 -6.65 -13.21 3.29
CA ASN A 55 -7.65 -13.42 2.25
C ASN A 55 -7.04 -13.90 0.92
N GLY A 56 -5.75 -13.62 0.69
CA GLY A 56 -4.98 -14.17 -0.43
C GLY A 56 -4.49 -15.61 -0.22
N ASN A 57 -4.80 -16.24 0.94
CA ASN A 57 -4.31 -17.57 1.32
C ASN A 57 -2.77 -17.71 1.25
N HIS A 58 -2.04 -16.62 1.53
CA HIS A 58 -0.58 -16.65 1.53
C HIS A 58 -0.06 -17.23 2.85
N LYS A 59 0.82 -18.22 2.77
CA LYS A 59 1.45 -18.84 3.95
C LYS A 59 2.17 -17.76 4.77
N ASP A 60 1.92 -17.74 6.08
CA ASP A 60 2.54 -16.85 7.06
C ASP A 60 4.03 -17.18 7.27
N ILE A 61 4.82 -16.87 6.24
CA ILE A 61 6.25 -17.09 6.15
C ILE A 61 6.84 -15.90 5.36
N PRO A 62 7.72 -15.09 5.96
CA PRO A 62 8.48 -14.09 5.22
C PRO A 62 9.38 -14.74 4.18
N ASP A 63 9.21 -14.37 2.91
CA ASP A 63 9.99 -14.90 1.79
C ASP A 63 10.40 -13.83 0.77
N GLY A 64 10.14 -12.55 1.08
CA GLY A 64 10.46 -11.41 0.23
C GLY A 64 9.42 -11.12 -0.85
N ARG A 65 8.42 -11.97 -1.07
CA ARG A 65 7.38 -11.67 -2.05
C ARG A 65 6.46 -10.57 -1.55
N VAL A 66 6.34 -9.52 -2.35
CA VAL A 66 5.43 -8.40 -2.12
C VAL A 66 4.23 -8.53 -3.04
N TRP A 67 3.08 -8.73 -2.43
CA TRP A 67 1.79 -8.75 -3.11
C TRP A 67 1.22 -7.35 -3.15
N TRP A 68 0.31 -7.08 -4.08
CA TRP A 68 -0.24 -5.74 -4.21
C TRP A 68 -1.66 -5.72 -4.73
N THR A 69 -2.34 -4.60 -4.45
CA THR A 69 -3.66 -4.27 -4.98
C THR A 69 -3.81 -2.74 -5.05
N CYS A 70 -4.89 -2.25 -5.62
CA CYS A 70 -5.20 -0.82 -5.64
C CYS A 70 -6.67 -0.57 -5.34
N GLY A 71 -6.99 0.63 -4.89
CA GLY A 71 -8.36 1.06 -4.63
C GLY A 71 -8.46 2.58 -4.58
N GLY A 72 -9.67 3.11 -4.67
CA GLY A 72 -9.90 4.54 -4.73
C GLY A 72 -11.21 4.86 -5.44
N LYS A 73 -11.56 6.15 -5.47
CA LYS A 73 -12.77 6.63 -6.17
C LYS A 73 -12.58 6.63 -7.70
N SER A 74 -11.34 6.73 -8.17
CA SER A 74 -10.99 6.73 -9.58
C SER A 74 -9.59 6.14 -9.77
N VAL A 75 -9.22 5.88 -11.03
CA VAL A 75 -7.88 5.41 -11.43
C VAL A 75 -6.85 6.54 -11.59
N LYS A 76 -7.20 7.77 -11.17
CA LYS A 76 -6.34 8.94 -11.27
C LYS A 76 -5.51 9.12 -10.00
N ALA A 77 -4.32 9.70 -10.17
CA ALA A 77 -3.30 9.86 -9.14
C ALA A 77 -3.80 10.44 -7.81
N GLN A 78 -4.77 11.37 -7.83
CA GLN A 78 -5.30 12.01 -6.62
C GLN A 78 -6.25 11.12 -5.79
N ASP A 79 -6.86 10.11 -6.40
CA ASP A 79 -7.86 9.23 -5.77
C ASP A 79 -7.37 7.79 -5.62
N LEU A 80 -6.44 7.37 -6.48
CA LEU A 80 -5.93 6.00 -6.54
C LEU A 80 -4.85 5.77 -5.48
N TRP A 81 -5.07 4.76 -4.66
CA TRP A 81 -4.07 4.21 -3.77
C TRP A 81 -3.59 2.86 -4.26
N TYR A 82 -2.30 2.62 -4.11
CA TYR A 82 -1.67 1.30 -4.19
C TYR A 82 -1.37 0.79 -2.79
N ALA A 83 -1.66 -0.47 -2.53
CA ALA A 83 -1.24 -1.19 -1.34
C ALA A 83 -0.26 -2.30 -1.75
N PHE A 84 0.89 -2.35 -1.10
CA PHE A 84 1.92 -3.36 -1.26
C PHE A 84 2.11 -4.04 0.09
N PHE A 85 2.03 -5.36 0.18
CA PHE A 85 1.97 -6.06 1.46
C PHE A 85 2.73 -7.39 1.43
N TRP A 86 3.38 -7.71 2.54
CA TRP A 86 4.20 -8.91 2.72
C TRP A 86 4.23 -9.34 4.19
N TRP A 87 4.57 -10.62 4.43
CA TRP A 87 4.86 -11.08 5.78
C TRP A 87 6.20 -10.52 6.24
N ASP A 88 6.21 -9.79 7.36
CA ASP A 88 7.38 -9.11 7.89
C ASP A 88 7.64 -9.57 9.33
N ARG A 89 8.72 -10.33 9.51
CA ARG A 89 9.26 -10.70 10.83
C ARG A 89 10.64 -10.10 11.10
N SER A 90 10.94 -8.95 10.51
CA SER A 90 12.21 -8.23 10.72
C SER A 90 12.32 -7.70 12.15
N ILE A 91 11.23 -7.23 12.75
CA ILE A 91 11.15 -6.80 14.16
C ILE A 91 10.37 -7.83 15.00
N ASP A 92 9.06 -7.93 14.81
CA ASP A 92 8.22 -8.88 15.54
C ASP A 92 8.37 -10.28 14.95
N LYS A 93 8.85 -11.24 15.76
CA LYS A 93 9.13 -12.61 15.32
C LYS A 93 7.90 -13.52 15.37
N ARG A 94 6.77 -13.04 15.88
CA ARG A 94 5.53 -13.81 15.99
C ARG A 94 4.93 -14.12 14.61
N GLY A 95 4.08 -15.15 14.58
CA GLY A 95 3.19 -15.41 13.46
C GLY A 95 2.24 -14.24 13.22
N ASN A 96 1.78 -14.12 11.97
CA ASN A 96 0.91 -13.07 11.46
C ASN A 96 1.49 -11.65 11.50
N SER A 97 2.79 -11.48 11.77
CA SER A 97 3.40 -10.16 11.63
C SER A 97 3.59 -9.82 10.16
N ASN A 98 2.99 -8.72 9.72
CA ASN A 98 3.07 -8.25 8.35
C ASN A 98 3.58 -6.81 8.27
N SER A 99 3.74 -6.36 7.04
CA SER A 99 3.97 -4.97 6.72
C SER A 99 3.36 -4.62 5.38
N GLY A 100 3.15 -3.33 5.16
CA GLY A 100 2.75 -2.83 3.87
C GLY A 100 3.14 -1.39 3.60
N PHE A 101 3.28 -1.07 2.32
CA PHE A 101 3.33 0.31 1.84
C PHE A 101 2.00 0.71 1.24
N TYR A 102 1.59 1.94 1.49
CA TYR A 102 0.39 2.52 0.92
C TYR A 102 0.73 3.83 0.26
N VAL A 103 0.50 3.90 -1.04
CA VAL A 103 1.06 4.94 -1.91
C VAL A 103 -0.03 5.58 -2.73
N ARG A 104 0.00 6.90 -2.85
CA ARG A 104 -0.88 7.70 -3.72
C ARG A 104 -0.03 8.68 -4.54
N GLY A 105 -0.63 9.23 -5.60
CA GLY A 105 0.02 10.20 -6.49
C GLY A 105 0.48 9.60 -7.81
N PHE A 106 0.07 8.36 -8.10
CA PHE A 106 0.38 7.62 -9.32
C PHE A 106 -0.93 7.20 -10.01
N ASP A 107 -1.04 7.47 -11.30
CA ASP A 107 -2.16 6.98 -12.11
C ASP A 107 -2.04 5.47 -12.38
N TRP A 108 -3.15 4.80 -12.69
CA TRP A 108 -3.12 3.43 -13.21
C TRP A 108 -2.41 3.33 -14.57
N PRO A 109 -1.60 2.28 -14.85
CA PRO A 109 -1.21 1.14 -14.01
C PRO A 109 0.21 1.22 -13.43
N LYS A 110 0.55 2.27 -12.67
CA LYS A 110 1.93 2.54 -12.22
C LYS A 110 2.35 1.84 -10.91
N ALA A 111 1.97 0.57 -10.74
CA ALA A 111 2.27 -0.18 -9.50
C ALA A 111 3.78 -0.29 -9.21
N LYS A 112 4.59 -0.61 -10.23
CA LYS A 112 6.05 -0.72 -10.08
C LYS A 112 6.70 0.59 -9.65
N GLU A 113 6.32 1.69 -10.31
CA GLU A 113 6.82 3.04 -9.98
C GLU A 113 6.44 3.44 -8.56
N ALA A 114 5.18 3.18 -8.15
CA ALA A 114 4.71 3.46 -6.80
C ALA A 114 5.43 2.61 -5.73
N PHE A 115 5.72 1.34 -6.03
CA PHE A 115 6.50 0.47 -5.14
C PHE A 115 7.95 0.95 -4.99
N ASP A 116 8.61 1.30 -6.10
CA ASP A 116 9.97 1.81 -6.09
C ASP A 116 10.06 3.12 -5.30
N PHE A 117 9.08 4.00 -5.48
CA PHE A 117 8.95 5.22 -4.69
C PHE A 117 8.83 4.92 -3.19
N ALA A 118 7.97 4.00 -2.79
CA ALA A 118 7.85 3.61 -1.38
C ALA A 118 9.15 3.05 -0.80
N CYS A 119 9.86 2.21 -1.56
CA CYS A 119 11.17 1.69 -1.15
C CYS A 119 12.18 2.82 -0.87
N GLN A 120 12.18 3.86 -1.70
CA GLN A 120 13.04 5.04 -1.51
C GLN A 120 12.64 5.88 -0.29
N GLN A 121 11.35 5.98 0.01
CA GLN A 121 10.86 6.74 1.17
C GLN A 121 11.13 6.03 2.51
N PHE A 122 11.27 4.70 2.50
CA PHE A 122 11.42 3.89 3.70
C PHE A 122 12.70 3.02 3.69
N PRO A 123 13.91 3.60 3.50
CA PRO A 123 15.15 2.84 3.33
C PRO A 123 15.45 1.94 4.53
N ARG A 124 15.09 2.37 5.74
CA ARG A 124 15.23 1.58 6.97
C ARG A 124 14.35 0.33 6.98
N VAL A 125 13.11 0.43 6.48
CA VAL A 125 12.20 -0.72 6.37
C VAL A 125 12.78 -1.71 5.38
N ILE A 126 13.32 -1.24 4.26
CA ILE A 126 13.96 -2.08 3.25
C ILE A 126 15.22 -2.75 3.79
N SER A 127 16.12 -1.99 4.42
CA SER A 127 17.44 -2.49 4.85
C SER A 127 17.37 -3.55 5.95
N ARG A 128 16.27 -3.60 6.72
CA ARG A 128 16.10 -4.56 7.81
C ARG A 128 15.42 -5.86 7.37
N GLN A 129 14.91 -5.95 6.15
CA GLN A 129 14.26 -7.18 5.68
C GLN A 129 15.30 -8.29 5.56
N LYS A 130 14.94 -9.50 6.01
CA LYS A 130 15.80 -10.69 5.88
C LYS A 130 15.89 -11.16 4.42
N TYR A 131 14.82 -10.97 3.66
CA TYR A 131 14.71 -11.32 2.25
C TYR A 131 14.53 -10.03 1.46
N GLN A 132 15.14 -9.96 0.28
CA GLN A 132 14.90 -8.85 -0.62
C GLN A 132 13.42 -8.80 -0.99
N LEU A 133 12.82 -7.60 -0.89
CA LEU A 133 11.45 -7.41 -1.30
C LEU A 133 11.35 -7.39 -2.84
N VAL A 134 10.53 -8.29 -3.38
CA VAL A 134 10.31 -8.47 -4.81
C VAL A 134 8.82 -8.34 -5.10
N LEU A 135 8.46 -7.30 -5.85
CA LEU A 135 7.08 -7.08 -6.28
C LEU A 135 6.62 -8.21 -7.21
N GLN A 136 5.51 -8.86 -6.85
CA GLN A 136 4.90 -9.91 -7.65
C GLN A 136 3.98 -9.30 -8.72
N ASP A 137 3.92 -9.91 -9.90
CA ASP A 137 2.93 -9.60 -10.93
C ASP A 137 2.83 -8.10 -11.28
N ALA A 138 3.95 -7.38 -11.30
CA ALA A 138 3.99 -5.94 -11.54
C ALA A 138 3.31 -5.53 -12.86
N GLU A 139 3.39 -6.40 -13.88
CA GLU A 139 2.80 -6.22 -15.22
C GLU A 139 1.32 -6.59 -15.29
N ARG A 140 0.75 -7.26 -14.28
CA ARG A 140 -0.66 -7.68 -14.27
C ARG A 140 -1.62 -6.48 -14.17
N GLY A 141 -1.11 -5.31 -13.76
CA GLY A 141 -1.80 -4.02 -13.88
C GLY A 141 -2.11 -3.61 -15.33
N SER A 142 -1.43 -4.18 -16.33
CA SER A 142 -1.74 -3.93 -17.74
C SER A 142 -2.85 -4.85 -18.28
N ALA A 143 -3.20 -5.94 -17.58
CA ALA A 143 -4.11 -6.98 -18.09
C ALA A 143 -5.36 -7.27 -17.23
N ALA A 144 -5.44 -6.82 -15.97
CA ALA A 144 -6.54 -7.16 -15.04
C ALA A 144 -7.71 -6.15 -15.03
N ILE A 145 -8.15 -5.67 -16.19
CA ILE A 145 -9.31 -4.75 -16.29
C ILE A 145 -10.66 -5.46 -16.09
N GLU A 146 -10.75 -6.79 -16.19
CA GLU A 146 -12.05 -7.46 -16.25
C GLU A 146 -12.73 -7.81 -14.90
N ALA A 147 -12.11 -7.59 -13.74
CA ALA A 147 -12.65 -8.12 -12.47
C ALA A 147 -12.86 -7.12 -11.33
N MET A 148 -12.70 -5.81 -11.55
CA MET A 148 -13.11 -4.81 -10.55
C MET A 148 -14.49 -4.25 -10.92
N PRO A 149 -15.57 -4.55 -10.17
CA PRO A 149 -16.79 -3.78 -10.32
C PRO A 149 -16.45 -2.34 -9.94
N LEU A 150 -16.58 -1.44 -10.92
CA LEU A 150 -16.64 -0.01 -10.65
C LEU A 150 -17.71 0.21 -9.57
N PRO A 151 -17.46 1.01 -8.51
CA PRO A 151 -18.53 1.40 -7.63
C PRO A 151 -19.58 2.12 -8.46
N THR A 152 -20.75 1.52 -8.60
CA THR A 152 -21.92 2.12 -9.24
C THR A 152 -22.15 3.46 -8.55
N VAL A 153 -21.88 4.55 -9.27
CA VAL A 153 -22.30 5.88 -8.84
C VAL A 153 -23.82 5.81 -8.82
N ALA A 154 -24.41 5.78 -7.62
CA ALA A 154 -25.84 5.96 -7.47
C ALA A 154 -26.18 7.30 -8.13
N ALA A 155 -26.84 7.24 -9.27
CA ALA A 155 -27.49 8.40 -9.86
C ALA A 155 -28.45 8.93 -8.80
N THR A 156 -28.14 10.12 -8.25
CA THR A 156 -29.16 10.95 -7.65
C THR A 156 -30.07 11.39 -8.78
N GLU A 157 -31.15 10.66 -8.99
CA GLU A 157 -32.32 11.18 -9.68
C GLU A 157 -32.93 12.24 -8.74
N GLY A 158 -32.86 13.48 -9.19
CA GLY A 158 -33.76 14.51 -8.71
C GLY A 158 -35.10 14.33 -9.41
N GLU A 159 -36.17 14.30 -8.61
CA GLU A 159 -37.39 15.09 -8.82
C GLU A 159 -38.05 15.34 -7.46
#